data_AF-A0AA86RLG1-F1
#
_entry.id   AF-A0AA86RLG1-F1
#
_cell.length_a   1.000
_cell.length_b   1.000
_cell.length_c   1.000
_cell.angle_alpha   90.00
_cell.angle_beta   90.00
_cell.angle_gamma   90.00
#
_symmetry.space_group_name_H-M   'P 1'
#
loop_
_entity.id
_entity.type
_entity.pdbx_description
1 polymer ?
#
loop_
_entity_poly.entity_id
_entity_poly.type
_entity_poly.pdbx_seq_one_letter_code
_entity_poly.pdbx_strand_id
1 'polypeptide(L)'
;MLNNNQNHFAPQNDDTQTDTTQNSVQDDTIWDVVKVDIQNAFNELPHDQIRQALENSAISLQDRRYIFNHLQSRWADDIPRVKQGVSTGDVISQKLFLACVDPILFELDEK
;
A
#
# COMPACT_ATOMS: atom_id res chain seq x y z
N MET A 1 -55.56 26.20 -66.80
CA MET A 1 -55.17 24.95 -66.09
C MET A 1 -54.31 25.36 -64.91
N LEU A 2 -54.62 24.85 -63.71
CA LEU A 2 -53.89 25.12 -62.48
C LEU A 2 -52.49 24.48 -62.55
N ASN A 3 -51.46 25.23 -62.16
CA ASN A 3 -50.09 24.75 -62.02
C ASN A 3 -49.81 24.55 -60.52
N ASN A 4 -49.42 23.34 -60.14
CA ASN A 4 -49.06 22.96 -58.79
C ASN A 4 -47.62 22.45 -58.76
N ASN A 5 -46.98 22.65 -57.60
CA ASN A 5 -45.75 22.00 -57.10
C ASN A 5 -44.40 22.45 -57.71
N GLN A 6 -43.33 22.66 -56.93
CA GLN A 6 -43.06 22.30 -55.53
C GLN A 6 -41.83 23.08 -55.00
N ASN A 7 -41.88 23.42 -53.71
CA ASN A 7 -40.81 23.96 -52.88
C ASN A 7 -39.67 22.94 -52.66
N HIS A 8 -38.43 23.40 -52.44
CA HIS A 8 -37.73 23.07 -51.19
C HIS A 8 -36.48 23.93 -50.91
N PHE A 9 -36.34 24.25 -49.62
CA PHE A 9 -35.43 25.19 -48.96
C PHE A 9 -34.03 24.61 -48.71
N ALA A 10 -33.01 25.47 -48.69
CA ALA A 10 -31.67 25.20 -48.16
C ALA A 10 -31.53 25.81 -46.73
N PRO A 11 -30.77 25.21 -45.81
CA PRO A 11 -30.58 25.76 -44.46
C PRO A 11 -29.35 26.69 -44.37
N GLN A 12 -29.46 27.69 -43.51
CA GLN A 12 -28.42 28.66 -43.14
C GLN A 12 -27.48 28.09 -42.07
N ASN A 13 -26.20 28.47 -42.15
CA ASN A 13 -25.21 28.31 -41.08
C ASN A 13 -25.05 29.62 -40.27
N ASP A 14 -24.53 29.44 -39.06
CA ASP A 14 -23.63 30.30 -38.28
C ASP A 14 -24.11 31.01 -36.99
N ASP A 15 -23.31 30.69 -35.96
CA ASP A 15 -22.86 31.47 -34.81
C ASP A 15 -23.68 31.51 -33.51
N THR A 16 -23.42 30.44 -32.72
CA THR A 16 -23.10 30.42 -31.28
C THR A 16 -23.08 31.72 -30.48
N GLN A 17 -23.78 31.72 -29.34
CA GLN A 17 -23.21 32.05 -28.02
C GLN A 17 -24.11 31.51 -26.90
N THR A 18 -23.76 30.35 -26.36
CA THR A 18 -24.29 29.84 -25.08
C THR A 18 -23.30 30.20 -23.98
N ASP A 19 -23.66 31.16 -23.14
CA ASP A 19 -23.01 31.39 -21.85
C ASP A 19 -23.15 30.14 -20.99
N THR A 20 -22.10 29.31 -21.00
CA THR A 20 -21.93 28.25 -20.01
C THR A 20 -20.81 28.69 -19.10
N THR A 21 -21.16 29.29 -17.97
CA THR A 21 -20.26 29.54 -16.86
C THR A 21 -19.76 28.19 -16.34
N GLN A 22 -18.66 27.69 -16.91
CA GLN A 22 -17.88 26.62 -16.33
C GLN A 22 -17.04 27.21 -15.19
N ASN A 23 -17.59 27.22 -13.99
CA ASN A 23 -16.76 27.26 -12.79
C ASN A 23 -16.14 25.87 -12.61
N SER A 24 -15.09 25.58 -13.38
CA SER A 24 -14.15 24.51 -13.01
C SER A 24 -13.31 25.05 -11.87
N VAL A 25 -13.68 24.73 -10.64
CA VAL A 25 -12.77 24.83 -9.49
C VAL A 25 -11.65 23.83 -9.78
N GLN A 26 -10.54 24.33 -10.34
CA GLN A 26 -9.30 23.59 -10.42
C GLN A 26 -8.79 23.50 -8.99
N ASP A 27 -9.05 22.35 -8.38
CA ASP A 27 -8.50 22.02 -7.07
C ASP A 27 -7.03 21.61 -7.27
N ASP A 28 -6.16 22.61 -7.40
CA ASP A 28 -4.71 22.45 -7.49
C ASP A 28 -4.13 22.14 -6.10
N THR A 29 -4.64 21.09 -5.45
CA THR A 29 -4.06 20.59 -4.21
C THR A 29 -2.70 19.95 -4.54
N ILE A 30 -1.62 20.62 -4.14
CA ILE A 30 -0.24 20.11 -4.23
C ILE A 30 -0.05 19.11 -3.08
N TRP A 31 0.09 17.83 -3.43
CA TRP A 31 0.42 16.77 -2.47
C TRP A 31 1.94 16.60 -2.39
N ASP A 32 2.52 16.94 -1.23
CA ASP A 32 3.91 16.61 -0.95
C ASP A 32 4.03 15.13 -0.55
N VAL A 33 4.70 14.35 -1.41
CA VAL A 33 4.94 12.92 -1.15
C VAL A 33 6.23 12.75 -0.35
N VAL A 34 6.10 12.28 0.89
CA VAL A 34 7.24 11.89 1.73
C VAL A 34 7.61 10.43 1.45
N LYS A 35 8.87 10.17 1.08
CA LYS A 35 9.41 8.81 0.89
C LYS A 35 10.30 8.44 2.08
N VAL A 36 10.04 7.28 2.67
CA VAL A 36 10.81 6.73 3.78
C VAL A 36 11.34 5.36 3.37
N ASP A 37 12.64 5.14 3.58
CA ASP A 37 13.31 3.85 3.34
C ASP A 37 13.88 3.32 4.67
N ILE A 38 13.53 2.09 5.02
CA ILE A 38 13.97 1.45 6.27
C ILE A 38 15.23 0.65 5.97
N GLN A 39 16.38 1.19 6.38
CA GLN A 39 17.66 0.53 6.18
C GLN A 39 17.71 -0.80 6.92
N ASN A 40 18.22 -1.84 6.24
CA ASN A 40 18.50 -3.16 6.82
C ASN A 40 17.30 -3.82 7.52
N ALA A 41 16.07 -3.53 7.06
CA ALA A 41 14.82 -3.80 7.80
C ALA A 41 14.65 -5.24 8.31
N PHE A 42 15.06 -6.24 7.52
CA PHE A 42 14.97 -7.65 7.93
C PHE A 42 15.99 -8.04 9.00
N ASN A 43 17.17 -7.42 9.04
CA ASN A 43 18.24 -7.77 9.99
C ASN A 43 18.11 -7.00 11.33
N GLU A 44 17.40 -5.88 11.34
CA GLU A 44 17.19 -5.06 12.53
C GLU A 44 15.90 -5.40 13.29
N LEU A 45 15.13 -6.39 12.82
CA LEU A 45 13.81 -6.68 13.38
C LEU A 45 13.91 -7.28 14.80
N PRO A 46 13.43 -6.61 15.86
CA PRO A 46 13.63 -7.10 17.23
C PRO A 46 12.85 -8.39 17.49
N HIS A 47 13.51 -9.42 18.04
CA HIS A 47 12.83 -10.71 18.30
C HIS A 47 11.74 -10.60 19.36
N ASP A 48 11.83 -9.62 20.27
CA ASP A 48 10.78 -9.35 21.25
C ASP A 48 9.50 -8.82 20.58
N GLN A 49 9.63 -8.02 19.52
CA GLN A 49 8.48 -7.56 18.74
C GLN A 49 7.86 -8.72 17.96
N ILE A 50 8.70 -9.59 17.37
CA ILE A 50 8.22 -10.82 16.74
C ILE A 50 7.48 -11.68 17.76
N ARG A 51 8.00 -11.81 18.98
CA ARG A 51 7.36 -12.57 20.04
C ARG A 51 5.99 -12.02 20.39
N GLN A 52 5.90 -10.71 20.61
CA GLN A 52 4.64 -10.04 20.92
C GLN A 52 3.62 -10.21 19.79
N ALA A 53 4.04 -10.03 18.53
CA ALA A 53 3.20 -10.22 17.35
C ALA A 53 2.67 -11.67 17.26
N LEU A 54 3.53 -12.66 17.50
CA LEU A 54 3.14 -14.06 17.51
C LEU A 54 2.20 -14.39 18.69
N GLU A 55 2.43 -13.81 19.86
CA GLU A 55 1.58 -14.00 21.04
C GLU A 55 0.15 -13.49 20.82
N ASN A 56 0.03 -12.35 20.13
CA ASN A 56 -1.24 -11.73 19.76
C ASN A 56 -1.93 -12.39 18.56
N SER A 57 -1.25 -13.31 17.86
CA SER A 57 -1.81 -14.01 16.70
C SER A 57 -2.54 -15.30 17.09
N ALA A 58 -3.43 -15.79 16.21
CA ALA A 58 -4.11 -17.08 16.37
C ALA A 58 -3.21 -18.31 16.12
N ILE A 59 -1.88 -18.14 16.06
CA ILE A 59 -0.91 -19.22 15.79
C ILE A 59 -0.79 -20.13 17.02
N SER A 60 -0.72 -21.45 16.78
CA SER A 60 -0.60 -22.46 17.83
C SER A 60 0.71 -22.31 18.64
N LEU A 61 0.70 -22.76 19.90
CA LEU A 61 1.92 -22.76 20.73
C LEU A 61 3.05 -23.58 20.10
N GLN A 62 2.72 -24.68 19.40
CA GLN A 62 3.71 -25.53 18.74
C GLN A 62 4.39 -24.81 17.59
N ASP A 63 3.63 -24.11 16.74
CA ASP A 63 4.16 -23.35 15.62
C ASP A 63 5.00 -22.15 16.11
N ARG A 64 4.55 -21.46 17.18
CA ARG A 64 5.34 -20.41 17.83
C ARG A 64 6.71 -20.93 18.26
N ARG A 65 6.75 -22.10 18.93
CA ARG A 65 8.01 -22.75 19.34
C ARG A 65 8.89 -23.09 18.13
N TYR A 66 8.31 -23.63 17.06
CA TYR A 66 9.04 -23.90 15.83
C TYR A 66 9.67 -22.64 15.24
N ILE A 67 8.90 -21.55 15.14
CA ILE A 67 9.38 -20.26 14.63
C ILE A 67 10.52 -19.72 15.50
N PHE A 68 10.39 -19.72 16.82
CA PHE A 68 11.47 -19.26 17.70
C PHE A 68 12.72 -20.11 17.60
N ASN A 69 12.56 -21.43 17.49
CA ASN A 69 13.69 -22.32 17.27
C ASN A 69 14.37 -22.05 15.92
N HIS A 70 13.59 -21.79 14.87
CA HIS A 70 14.09 -21.42 13.55
C HIS A 70 14.86 -20.09 13.56
N LEU A 71 14.35 -19.08 14.29
CA LEU A 71 15.04 -17.80 14.45
C LEU A 71 16.35 -17.94 15.26
N GLN A 72 16.36 -18.82 16.26
CA GLN A 72 17.57 -19.13 17.04
C GLN A 72 18.57 -20.01 16.28
N SER A 73 18.11 -20.90 15.40
CA SER A 73 18.96 -21.84 14.65
C SER A 73 19.71 -21.21 13.48
N ARG A 74 19.54 -19.91 13.25
CA ARG A 74 20.24 -19.15 12.20
C ARG A 74 21.72 -18.93 12.46
N TRP A 75 22.29 -19.55 13.49
CA TRP A 75 23.69 -19.34 13.86
C TRP A 75 24.58 -20.46 13.32
N ALA A 76 25.71 -20.05 12.76
CA ALA A 76 26.95 -20.81 12.87
C ALA A 76 27.43 -20.77 14.32
N ASP A 77 28.08 -21.83 14.80
CA ASP A 77 28.34 -22.13 16.21
C ASP A 77 29.07 -21.04 17.04
N ASP A 78 29.57 -19.97 16.42
CA ASP A 78 30.53 -19.01 17.00
C ASP A 78 30.01 -17.57 17.25
N ILE A 79 28.70 -17.28 17.10
CA ILE A 79 28.16 -15.92 17.29
C ILE A 79 27.19 -15.85 18.48
N PRO A 80 27.38 -14.92 19.43
CA PRO A 80 26.49 -14.75 20.59
C PRO A 80 25.05 -14.44 20.15
N ARG A 81 24.10 -15.01 20.91
CA ARG A 81 22.64 -14.86 20.80
C ARG A 81 22.20 -13.54 20.16
N VAL A 82 21.92 -13.56 18.85
CA VAL A 82 21.38 -12.39 18.15
C VAL A 82 19.96 -12.16 18.65
N LYS A 83 19.67 -10.97 19.18
CA LYS A 83 18.36 -10.57 19.73
C LYS A 83 17.41 -9.97 18.67
N GLN A 84 17.80 -10.01 17.40
CA GLN A 84 17.13 -9.34 16.30
C GLN A 84 17.38 -10.04 14.95
N GLY A 85 16.56 -9.71 13.96
CA GLY A 85 16.69 -10.12 12.57
C GLY A 85 15.92 -11.38 12.17
N VAL A 86 15.57 -11.45 10.89
CA VAL A 86 14.95 -12.58 10.19
C VAL A 86 15.68 -12.78 8.83
N SER A 87 15.45 -13.85 8.05
CA SER A 87 16.21 -14.04 6.78
C SER A 87 15.54 -13.27 5.68
N THR A 88 16.39 -12.76 4.81
CA THR A 88 16.02 -12.49 3.44
C THR A 88 15.91 -13.82 2.68
N GLY A 89 14.77 -14.06 2.03
CA GLY A 89 14.62 -15.16 1.07
C GLY A 89 13.74 -16.33 1.51
N ASP A 90 13.21 -16.34 2.72
CA ASP A 90 12.20 -17.32 3.15
C ASP A 90 10.84 -16.67 3.42
N VAL A 91 9.79 -17.46 3.20
CA VAL A 91 8.39 -17.01 3.33
C VAL A 91 8.02 -16.69 4.77
N ILE A 92 8.62 -17.38 5.75
CA ILE A 92 8.30 -17.18 7.16
C ILE A 92 8.79 -15.80 7.58
N SER A 93 10.04 -15.43 7.26
CA SER A 93 10.61 -14.13 7.60
C SER A 93 9.86 -12.96 7.00
N GLN A 94 9.35 -13.07 5.77
CA GLN A 94 8.48 -12.04 5.19
C GLN A 94 7.21 -11.83 6.02
N LYS A 95 6.56 -12.92 6.44
CA LYS A 95 5.37 -12.86 7.29
C LYS A 95 5.66 -12.30 8.67
N LEU A 96 6.80 -12.67 9.27
CA LEU A 96 7.22 -12.13 10.57
C LEU A 96 7.52 -10.64 10.49
N PHE A 97 8.14 -10.19 9.40
CA PHE A 97 8.37 -8.78 9.14
C PHE A 97 7.06 -8.00 9.03
N LEU A 98 6.12 -8.47 8.19
CA LEU A 98 4.81 -7.83 8.04
C LEU A 98 4.06 -7.78 9.37
N ALA A 99 4.04 -8.87 10.14
CA ALA A 99 3.37 -8.91 11.45
C ALA A 99 3.92 -7.86 12.44
N CYS A 100 5.17 -7.40 12.27
CA CYS A 100 5.75 -6.34 13.09
C CYS A 100 5.52 -4.94 12.52
N VAL A 101 5.31 -4.82 11.20
CA VAL A 101 5.13 -3.53 10.49
C VAL A 101 3.66 -3.13 10.42
N ASP A 102 2.73 -4.09 10.39
CA ASP A 102 1.29 -3.84 10.33
C ASP A 102 0.79 -2.81 11.37
N PRO A 103 1.22 -2.85 12.65
CA PRO A 103 0.81 -1.83 13.62
C PRO A 103 1.29 -0.42 13.27
N ILE A 104 2.46 -0.29 12.63
CA ILE A 104 3.01 0.99 12.20
C ILE A 104 2.19 1.53 11.02
N LEU A 105 1.87 0.67 10.06
CA LEU A 105 1.03 1.05 8.91
C LEU A 105 -0.36 1.48 9.37
N PHE A 106 -0.95 0.74 10.32
CA PHE A 106 -2.23 1.09 10.91
C PHE A 106 -2.21 2.48 11.58
N GLU A 107 -1.15 2.80 12.34
CA GLU A 107 -1.00 4.13 12.96
C GLU A 107 -0.82 5.26 11.93
N LEU A 108 -0.23 4.95 10.76
CA LEU A 108 -0.07 5.91 9.68
C LEU A 108 -1.38 6.15 8.91
N ASP A 109 -2.21 5.12 8.75
CA ASP A 109 -3.51 5.23 8.05
C ASP A 109 -4.58 5.97 8.88
N GLU A 110 -4.49 5.93 10.22
CA GLU A 110 -5.41 6.65 11.11
C GLU A 110 -5.08 8.15 11.30
N LYS A 111 -4.00 8.66 10.70
CA LYS A 111 -3.55 10.07 10.79
C LYS A 111 -3.84 10.83 9.50
#